data_AF-A0A416HYG0-F1
#
_entry.id   AF-A0A416HYG0-F1
#
_cell.length_a   1.000
_cell.length_b   1.000
_cell.length_c   1.000
_cell.angle_alpha   90.00
_cell.angle_beta   90.00
_cell.angle_gamma   90.00
#
_symmetry.space_group_name_H-M   'P 1'
#
loop_
_entity.id
_entity.type
_entity.pdbx_description
1 polymer ?
#
loop_
_entity_poly.entity_id
_entity_poly.type
_entity_poly.pdbx_seq_one_letter_code
_entity_poly.pdbx_strand_id
1 'polypeptide(L)'
;MREDVSKVLENVGKVIIGKEEVLEKLLAGLLAGGHVLLEDVPGTGKTKMAKALSASLGVKFGRIQFTPDMLPADITGMHIYSRETERFEWKEGPVFTNVLLADEINRATPRTQAGLLECMEERQVTVDGETRKMEEPFFVIATQNPVETAGTFPLPEAQTDRFIMKLSMGLPDREEEIRILETYKDRDPLPWLRPEMSREELLSIKEEAEKIYVHPLINGYLADIALATRKQEKVVMGVSPRGTLALMRCAKARACMEGRSYVIPDDVKKLASAVLAHRLMFSFGRSRQEEAVKLMEDILAGVPVPVEDFSDSSEGSAHFLRRP
;
A
#
# COMPACT_ATOMS: atom_id res chain seq x y z
N MET A 1 -18.34 -9.93 2.43
CA MET A 1 -16.90 -9.72 2.17
C MET A 1 -16.60 -9.18 0.77
N ARG A 2 -16.70 -9.98 -0.31
CA ARG A 2 -16.45 -9.48 -1.68
C ARG A 2 -17.35 -8.30 -2.04
N GLU A 3 -18.62 -8.37 -1.67
CA GLU A 3 -19.59 -7.32 -1.91
C GLU A 3 -19.23 -6.02 -1.18
N ASP A 4 -18.78 -6.10 0.07
CA ASP A 4 -18.42 -4.93 0.88
C ASP A 4 -17.17 -4.22 0.32
N VAL A 5 -16.19 -5.00 -0.13
CA VAL A 5 -15.00 -4.48 -0.81
C VAL A 5 -15.36 -3.82 -2.15
N SER A 6 -16.26 -4.44 -2.93
CA SER A 6 -16.74 -3.87 -4.21
C SER A 6 -17.43 -2.52 -3.98
N LYS A 7 -18.28 -2.42 -2.96
CA LYS A 7 -18.97 -1.15 -2.61
C LYS A 7 -17.97 -0.05 -2.27
N VAL A 8 -16.92 -0.35 -1.51
CA VAL A 8 -15.86 0.62 -1.21
C VAL A 8 -15.15 1.08 -2.49
N LEU A 9 -14.75 0.14 -3.36
CA LEU A 9 -14.07 0.47 -4.62
C LEU A 9 -14.96 1.30 -5.56
N GLU A 10 -16.23 0.92 -5.72
CA GLU A 10 -17.23 1.66 -6.50
C GLU A 10 -17.45 3.07 -5.94
N ASN A 11 -17.50 3.22 -4.61
CA ASN A 11 -17.71 4.51 -3.97
C ASN A 11 -16.51 5.44 -4.14
N VAL A 12 -15.29 4.90 -4.07
CA VAL A 12 -14.07 5.66 -4.40
C VAL A 12 -14.00 5.97 -5.90
N GLY A 13 -14.46 5.06 -6.75
CA GLY A 13 -14.57 5.21 -8.20
C GLY A 13 -15.44 6.38 -8.65
N LYS A 14 -16.37 6.85 -7.81
CA LYS A 14 -17.14 8.09 -8.06
C LYS A 14 -16.27 9.35 -8.04
N VAL A 15 -15.10 9.29 -7.42
CA VAL A 15 -14.16 10.43 -7.26
C VAL A 15 -12.90 10.23 -8.09
N ILE A 16 -12.41 8.99 -8.15
CA ILE A 16 -11.17 8.59 -8.83
C ILE A 16 -11.51 7.75 -10.04
N ILE A 17 -11.32 8.32 -11.23
CA ILE A 17 -11.72 7.71 -12.51
C ILE A 17 -10.54 6.96 -13.13
N GLY A 18 -10.76 5.72 -13.59
CA GLY A 18 -9.78 4.97 -14.40
C GLY A 18 -8.56 4.47 -13.62
N LYS A 19 -8.68 4.34 -12.29
CA LYS A 19 -7.59 3.88 -11.41
C LYS A 19 -7.99 2.67 -10.56
N GLU A 20 -8.89 1.85 -11.08
CA GLU A 20 -9.47 0.69 -10.39
C GLU A 20 -8.36 -0.25 -9.89
N GLU A 21 -7.36 -0.57 -10.72
CA GLU A 21 -6.24 -1.43 -10.30
C GLU A 21 -5.40 -0.82 -9.17
N VAL A 22 -5.22 0.51 -9.18
CA VAL A 22 -4.44 1.20 -8.14
C VAL A 22 -5.21 1.16 -6.83
N LEU A 23 -6.53 1.36 -6.87
CA LEU A 23 -7.42 1.27 -5.71
C LEU A 23 -7.46 -0.16 -5.14
N GLU A 24 -7.55 -1.17 -5.99
CA GLU A 24 -7.46 -2.58 -5.58
C GLU A 24 -6.14 -2.88 -4.88
N LYS A 25 -5.01 -2.46 -5.45
CA LYS A 25 -3.67 -2.64 -4.85
C LYS A 25 -3.53 -1.88 -3.53
N LEU A 26 -4.08 -0.66 -3.45
CA LEU A 26 -4.07 0.17 -2.24
C LEU A 26 -4.86 -0.52 -1.11
N LEU A 27 -6.05 -1.04 -1.41
CA LEU A 27 -6.88 -1.76 -0.44
C LEU A 27 -6.25 -3.10 -0.04
N ALA A 28 -5.66 -3.83 -0.98
CA ALA A 28 -4.89 -5.02 -0.69
C ALA A 28 -3.71 -4.72 0.24
N GLY A 29 -3.01 -3.60 0.06
CA GLY A 29 -1.94 -3.14 0.95
C GLY A 29 -2.43 -2.81 2.38
N LEU A 30 -3.59 -2.15 2.49
CA LEU A 30 -4.25 -1.86 3.77
C LEU A 30 -4.64 -3.14 4.52
N LEU A 31 -5.33 -4.07 3.84
CA LEU A 31 -5.78 -5.34 4.40
C LEU A 31 -4.60 -6.27 4.71
N ALA A 32 -3.53 -6.19 3.91
CA ALA A 32 -2.28 -6.86 4.23
C ALA A 32 -1.55 -6.24 5.43
N GLY A 33 -2.03 -5.11 5.99
CA GLY A 33 -1.47 -4.45 7.16
C GLY A 33 -0.16 -3.72 6.91
N GLY A 34 0.10 -3.29 5.67
CA GLY A 34 1.27 -2.52 5.30
C GLY A 34 0.95 -1.07 4.93
N HIS A 35 1.95 -0.33 4.46
CA HIS A 35 1.84 1.06 4.01
C HIS A 35 2.22 1.20 2.54
N VAL A 36 1.68 2.19 1.83
CA VAL A 36 1.90 2.35 0.39
C VAL A 36 2.66 3.64 0.08
N LEU A 37 3.62 3.54 -0.83
CA LEU A 37 4.34 4.67 -1.40
C LEU A 37 3.81 4.97 -2.81
N LEU A 38 3.34 6.18 -3.05
CA LEU A 38 2.88 6.66 -4.35
C LEU A 38 3.94 7.54 -5.00
N GLU A 39 4.50 7.10 -6.11
CA GLU A 39 5.46 7.88 -6.89
C GLU A 39 4.78 8.37 -8.17
N ASP A 40 4.44 9.66 -8.23
CA ASP A 40 3.99 10.30 -9.49
C ASP A 40 4.29 11.79 -9.46
N VAL A 41 4.07 12.42 -10.62
CA VAL A 41 3.99 13.86 -10.76
C VAL A 41 2.80 14.48 -10.00
N PRO A 42 2.89 15.78 -9.65
CA PRO A 42 1.79 16.52 -9.06
C PRO A 42 0.52 16.50 -9.94
N GLY A 43 -0.65 16.62 -9.32
CA GLY A 43 -1.93 16.74 -10.03
C GLY A 43 -2.63 15.41 -10.36
N THR A 44 -2.07 14.26 -9.99
CA THR A 44 -2.62 12.91 -10.27
C THR A 44 -3.76 12.47 -9.36
N GLY A 45 -4.30 13.36 -8.51
CA GLY A 45 -5.47 13.04 -7.66
C GLY A 45 -5.18 12.27 -6.38
N LYS A 46 -3.91 12.05 -5.99
CA LYS A 46 -3.48 11.31 -4.78
C LYS A 46 -4.22 11.74 -3.51
N THR A 47 -4.34 13.06 -3.29
CA THR A 47 -5.03 13.60 -2.12
C THR A 47 -6.53 13.28 -2.13
N LYS A 48 -7.18 13.35 -3.30
CA LYS A 48 -8.58 12.96 -3.44
C LYS A 48 -8.76 11.47 -3.23
N MET A 49 -7.83 10.64 -3.71
CA MET A 49 -7.87 9.19 -3.53
C MET A 49 -7.82 8.81 -2.05
N ALA A 50 -6.86 9.35 -1.29
CA ALA A 50 -6.73 9.06 0.14
C ALA A 50 -7.97 9.52 0.95
N LYS A 51 -8.50 10.72 0.65
CA LYS A 51 -9.72 11.22 1.29
C LYS A 51 -10.96 10.40 0.94
N ALA A 52 -11.13 10.05 -0.34
CA ALA A 52 -12.26 9.24 -0.80
C ALA A 52 -12.21 7.84 -0.18
N LEU A 53 -11.03 7.21 -0.13
CA LEU A 53 -10.85 5.93 0.56
C LEU A 53 -11.26 6.03 2.04
N SER A 54 -10.76 7.04 2.74
CA SER A 54 -11.06 7.22 4.18
C SER A 54 -12.56 7.45 4.42
N ALA A 55 -13.20 8.24 3.56
CA ALA A 55 -14.64 8.51 3.62
C ALA A 55 -15.45 7.23 3.35
N SER A 56 -15.08 6.44 2.34
CA SER A 56 -15.74 5.16 2.01
C SER A 56 -15.58 4.12 3.11
N LEU A 57 -14.44 4.11 3.81
CA LEU A 57 -14.15 3.20 4.93
C LEU A 57 -14.71 3.68 6.28
N GLY A 58 -15.26 4.90 6.35
CA GLY A 58 -15.78 5.44 7.60
C GLY A 58 -14.72 5.70 8.69
N VAL A 59 -13.48 5.98 8.29
CA VAL A 59 -12.33 6.13 9.22
C VAL A 59 -11.74 7.54 9.22
N LYS A 60 -10.97 7.88 10.26
CA LYS A 60 -10.31 9.18 10.37
C LYS A 60 -9.27 9.37 9.27
N PHE A 61 -9.26 10.57 8.68
CA PHE A 61 -8.29 11.00 7.70
C PHE A 61 -7.37 12.06 8.30
N GLY A 62 -6.07 11.87 8.13
CA GLY A 62 -5.03 12.85 8.44
C GLY A 62 -4.23 13.17 7.19
N ARG A 63 -3.70 14.39 7.12
CA ARG A 63 -2.79 14.80 6.06
C ARG A 63 -1.63 15.56 6.66
N ILE A 64 -0.43 15.23 6.20
CA ILE A 64 0.78 15.98 6.46
C ILE A 64 1.46 16.28 5.13
N GLN A 65 1.91 17.52 4.98
CA GLN A 65 2.74 17.95 3.85
C GLN A 65 4.15 18.09 4.37
N PHE A 66 5.07 17.24 3.92
CA PHE A 66 6.46 17.32 4.35
C PHE A 66 7.12 18.56 3.72
N THR A 67 7.85 19.29 4.57
CA THR A 67 8.62 20.48 4.20
C THR A 67 10.05 20.37 4.75
N PRO A 68 11.03 21.10 4.19
CA PRO A 68 12.42 21.00 4.62
C PRO A 68 12.68 21.38 6.09
N ASP A 69 11.82 22.24 6.65
CA ASP A 69 11.88 22.78 8.01
C ASP A 69 11.09 21.98 9.04
N MET A 70 10.31 20.99 8.60
CA MET A 70 9.48 20.16 9.48
C MET A 70 10.34 19.36 10.46
N LEU A 71 9.90 19.33 11.71
CA LEU A 71 10.53 18.56 12.79
C LEU A 71 9.79 17.22 13.01
N PRO A 72 10.45 16.20 13.58
CA PRO A 72 9.78 14.95 13.96
C PRO A 72 8.55 15.17 14.87
N ALA A 73 8.61 16.17 15.76
CA ALA A 73 7.51 16.49 16.67
C ALA A 73 6.26 17.02 15.96
N ASP A 74 6.38 17.58 14.75
CA ASP A 74 5.23 17.98 13.93
C ASP A 74 4.47 16.77 13.37
N ILE A 75 5.10 15.59 13.36
CA ILE A 75 4.51 14.31 12.94
C ILE A 75 3.95 13.58 14.16
N THR A 76 4.75 13.47 15.21
CA THR A 76 4.44 12.64 16.39
C THR A 76 3.55 13.34 17.40
N GLY A 77 3.47 14.66 17.38
CA GLY A 77 2.81 15.46 18.41
C GLY A 77 3.79 15.99 19.45
N MET A 78 3.32 16.97 20.22
CA MET A 78 4.13 17.71 21.19
C MET A 78 3.26 18.31 22.29
N HIS A 79 3.89 18.66 23.41
CA HIS A 79 3.26 19.46 24.46
C HIS A 79 3.34 20.96 24.12
N ILE A 80 2.18 21.62 24.02
CA ILE A 80 2.07 23.06 23.73
C ILE A 80 1.54 23.77 24.97
N TYR A 81 2.15 24.90 25.32
CA TYR A 81 1.66 25.73 26.42
C TYR A 81 0.32 26.37 26.05
N SER A 82 -0.74 26.01 26.78
CA SER A 82 -2.06 26.60 26.68
C SER A 82 -2.17 27.81 27.61
N ARG A 83 -2.49 28.97 27.04
CA ARG A 83 -2.72 30.20 27.83
C ARG A 83 -4.01 30.16 28.64
N GLU A 84 -4.97 29.31 28.25
CA GLU A 84 -6.26 29.19 28.93
C GLU A 84 -6.15 28.38 30.22
N THR A 85 -5.33 27.34 30.21
CA THR A 85 -5.13 26.44 31.37
C THR A 85 -3.83 26.70 32.12
N GLU A 86 -2.98 27.58 31.58
CA GLU A 86 -1.62 27.88 32.07
C GLU A 86 -0.74 26.62 32.22
N ARG A 87 -0.99 25.60 31.39
CA ARG A 87 -0.32 24.30 31.44
C ARG A 87 0.15 23.85 30.06
N PHE A 88 1.12 22.94 30.03
CA PHE A 88 1.52 22.24 28.82
C PHE A 88 0.51 21.14 28.50
N GLU A 89 -0.23 21.31 27.41
CA GLU A 89 -1.24 20.38 26.92
C GLU A 89 -0.69 19.53 25.78
N TRP A 90 -0.98 18.24 25.81
CA TRP A 90 -0.63 17.34 24.72
C TRP A 90 -1.45 17.69 23.47
N LYS A 91 -0.75 17.93 22.36
CA LYS A 91 -1.35 18.06 21.04
C LYS A 91 -0.89 16.89 20.17
N GLU A 92 -1.86 16.05 19.80
CA GLU A 92 -1.63 14.95 18.89
C GLU A 92 -1.10 15.43 17.54
N GLY A 93 -0.09 14.74 17.04
CA GLY A 93 0.39 14.91 15.67
C GLY A 93 -0.53 14.22 14.65
N PRO A 94 -0.32 14.49 13.35
CA PRO A 94 -1.15 13.94 12.27
C PRO A 94 -1.13 12.41 12.16
N VAL A 95 -0.18 11.71 12.81
CA VAL A 95 -0.14 10.25 12.86
C VAL A 95 -1.27 9.61 13.69
N PHE A 96 -1.94 10.37 14.57
CA PHE A 96 -3.11 9.89 15.32
C PHE A 96 -4.38 9.93 14.46
N THR A 97 -4.38 9.13 13.40
CA THR A 97 -5.48 8.96 12.44
C THR A 97 -5.53 7.50 11.99
N ASN A 98 -6.52 7.13 11.17
CA ASN A 98 -6.56 5.79 10.58
C ASN A 98 -5.90 5.73 9.22
N VAL A 99 -6.18 6.72 8.35
CA VAL A 99 -5.52 6.88 7.05
C VAL A 99 -4.77 8.20 7.06
N LEU A 100 -3.46 8.14 6.89
CA LEU A 100 -2.57 9.28 6.80
C LEU A 100 -2.05 9.44 5.39
N LEU A 101 -2.33 10.57 4.76
CA LEU A 101 -1.60 11.01 3.56
C LEU A 101 -0.35 11.79 3.97
N ALA A 102 0.82 11.23 3.65
CA ALA A 102 2.12 11.82 3.88
C ALA A 102 2.69 12.38 2.56
N ASP A 103 2.34 13.62 2.23
CA ASP A 103 2.70 14.23 0.95
C ASP A 103 4.17 14.65 0.90
N GLU A 104 4.83 14.31 -0.21
CA GLU A 104 6.21 14.70 -0.54
C GLU A 104 7.23 14.35 0.54
N ILE A 105 7.19 13.12 1.05
CA ILE A 105 8.05 12.62 2.14
C ILE A 105 9.55 12.89 1.87
N ASN A 106 9.94 12.92 0.59
CA ASN A 106 11.29 13.21 0.15
C ASN A 106 11.69 14.69 0.29
N ARG A 107 10.82 15.62 0.71
CA ARG A 107 11.19 17.03 0.95
C ARG A 107 11.72 17.31 2.35
N ALA A 108 11.47 16.43 3.30
CA ALA A 108 11.95 16.61 4.66
C ALA A 108 13.28 15.92 4.93
N THR A 109 13.95 16.37 5.99
CA THR A 109 15.23 15.81 6.40
C THR A 109 15.12 14.31 6.75
N PRO A 110 16.20 13.52 6.63
CA PRO A 110 16.20 12.11 7.01
C PRO A 110 15.74 11.86 8.46
N ARG A 111 16.01 12.81 9.38
CA ARG A 111 15.56 12.73 10.77
C ARG A 111 14.04 12.81 10.89
N THR A 112 13.43 13.72 10.13
CA THR A 112 11.97 13.90 10.09
C THR A 112 11.28 12.72 9.41
N GLN A 113 11.84 12.21 8.32
CA GLN A 113 11.39 10.97 7.67
C GLN A 113 11.40 9.78 8.63
N ALA A 114 12.48 9.63 9.41
CA ALA A 114 12.60 8.56 10.40
C ALA A 114 11.47 8.59 11.43
N GLY A 115 11.01 9.77 11.86
CA GLY A 115 9.88 9.90 12.79
C GLY A 115 8.58 9.27 12.27
N LEU A 116 8.23 9.49 10.99
CA LEU A 116 7.06 8.83 10.39
C LEU A 116 7.28 7.31 10.22
N LEU A 117 8.50 6.92 9.83
CA LEU A 117 8.81 5.52 9.53
C LEU A 117 8.87 4.67 10.81
N GLU A 118 9.25 5.25 11.94
CA GLU A 118 9.11 4.65 13.27
C GLU A 118 7.64 4.48 13.65
N CYS A 119 6.79 5.50 13.43
CA CYS A 119 5.34 5.39 13.64
C CYS A 119 4.71 4.25 12.83
N MET A 120 5.16 4.06 11.58
CA MET A 120 4.70 2.99 10.70
C MET A 120 5.06 1.60 11.24
N GLU A 121 6.27 1.43 11.75
CA GLU A 121 6.76 0.14 12.24
C GLU A 121 6.20 -0.19 13.64
N GLU A 122 6.27 0.76 14.57
CA GLU A 122 5.95 0.54 15.99
C GLU A 122 4.46 0.73 16.31
N ARG A 123 3.71 1.45 15.46
CA ARG A 123 2.29 1.81 15.67
C ARG A 123 2.03 2.48 17.03
N GLN A 124 3.05 3.15 17.55
CA GLN A 124 3.00 3.96 18.75
C GLN A 124 4.04 5.08 18.66
N VAL A 125 3.86 6.11 19.49
CA VAL A 125 4.77 7.23 19.66
C VAL A 125 5.09 7.36 21.14
N THR A 126 6.36 7.60 21.47
CA THR A 126 6.78 7.93 22.84
C THR A 126 7.33 9.35 22.87
N VAL A 127 6.68 10.25 23.60
CA VAL A 127 7.13 11.62 23.83
C VAL A 127 7.16 11.88 25.33
N ASP A 128 8.26 12.43 25.83
CA ASP A 128 8.47 12.76 27.24
C ASP A 128 8.21 11.58 28.21
N GLY A 129 8.52 10.37 27.76
CA GLY A 129 8.35 9.13 28.54
C GLY A 129 6.93 8.54 28.52
N GLU A 130 5.97 9.18 27.84
CA GLU A 130 4.61 8.67 27.70
C GLU A 130 4.38 8.07 26.31
N THR A 131 4.07 6.77 26.28
CA THR A 131 3.78 6.02 25.05
C THR A 131 2.29 6.08 24.71
N ARG A 132 1.98 6.49 23.48
CA ARG A 132 0.61 6.58 22.94
C ARG A 132 0.52 5.73 21.68
N LYS A 133 -0.48 4.84 21.63
CA LYS A 133 -0.71 3.95 20.48
C LYS A 133 -1.59 4.63 19.44
N MET A 134 -1.33 4.36 18.16
CA MET A 134 -2.23 4.76 17.08
C MET A 134 -3.49 3.91 17.09
N GLU A 135 -4.59 4.51 16.64
CA GLU A 135 -5.86 3.83 16.49
C GLU A 135 -5.85 2.89 15.27
N GLU A 136 -6.18 1.61 15.46
CA GLU A 136 -6.19 0.66 14.34
C GLU A 136 -7.45 0.77 13.48
N PRO A 137 -7.36 0.62 12.14
CA PRO A 137 -6.12 0.44 11.38
C PRO A 137 -5.36 1.78 11.27
N PHE A 138 -4.04 1.70 11.27
CA PHE A 138 -3.15 2.82 10.92
C PHE A 138 -2.49 2.52 9.57
N PHE A 139 -2.86 3.29 8.55
CA PHE A 139 -2.46 3.13 7.16
C PHE A 139 -1.86 4.43 6.64
N VAL A 140 -0.67 4.33 6.05
CA VAL A 140 0.07 5.49 5.55
C VAL A 140 0.16 5.36 4.04
N ILE A 141 -0.30 6.40 3.36
CA ILE A 141 -0.13 6.62 1.94
C ILE A 141 0.90 7.74 1.83
N ALA A 142 2.17 7.38 1.65
CA ALA A 142 3.22 8.36 1.44
C ALA A 142 3.32 8.71 -0.04
N THR A 143 3.69 9.95 -0.38
CA THR A 143 3.91 10.36 -1.76
C THR A 143 5.32 10.90 -1.94
N GLN A 144 5.90 10.68 -3.12
CA GLN A 144 7.15 11.31 -3.53
C GLN A 144 7.07 11.72 -4.99
N ASN A 145 7.63 12.88 -5.31
CA ASN A 145 7.73 13.38 -6.67
C ASN A 145 9.11 13.00 -7.24
N PRO A 146 9.19 12.16 -8.28
CA PRO A 146 10.47 11.71 -8.84
C PRO A 146 11.20 12.78 -9.65
N VAL A 147 10.51 13.85 -10.09
CA VAL A 147 11.07 14.89 -10.97
C VAL A 147 11.84 15.95 -10.18
N GLU A 148 11.42 16.22 -8.94
CA GLU A 148 11.98 17.29 -8.12
C GLU A 148 13.24 16.80 -7.38
N THR A 149 14.39 17.18 -7.92
CA THR A 149 15.72 16.76 -7.41
C THR A 149 16.39 17.83 -6.53
N ALA A 150 15.98 19.09 -6.66
CA ALA A 150 16.54 20.19 -5.87
C ALA A 150 15.84 20.27 -4.51
N GLY A 151 16.61 20.22 -3.43
CA GLY A 151 16.06 20.32 -2.07
C GLY A 151 15.30 19.09 -1.59
N THR A 152 15.52 17.92 -2.20
CA THR A 152 14.90 16.66 -1.78
C THR A 152 15.92 15.66 -1.23
N PHE A 153 15.50 14.92 -0.21
CA PHE A 153 16.18 13.82 0.46
C PHE A 153 15.46 12.51 0.10
N PRO A 154 15.97 11.75 -0.88
CA PRO A 154 15.33 10.51 -1.28
C PRO A 154 15.40 9.47 -0.18
N LEU A 155 14.36 8.65 -0.07
CA LEU A 155 14.33 7.54 0.87
C LEU A 155 15.41 6.51 0.50
N PRO A 156 16.31 6.16 1.45
CA PRO A 156 17.19 5.01 1.29
C PRO A 156 16.40 3.73 1.04
N GLU A 157 16.99 2.75 0.36
CA GLU A 157 16.33 1.48 0.02
C GLU A 157 15.79 0.75 1.26
N ALA A 158 16.53 0.77 2.37
CA ALA A 158 16.09 0.22 3.65
C ALA A 158 14.83 0.91 4.21
N GLN A 159 14.61 2.18 3.89
CA GLN A 159 13.39 2.91 4.26
C GLN A 159 12.24 2.59 3.30
N THR A 160 12.52 2.53 1.99
CA THR A 160 11.52 2.18 0.97
C THR A 160 10.96 0.76 1.18
N ASP A 161 11.79 -0.17 1.68
CA ASP A 161 11.38 -1.54 2.00
C ASP A 161 10.30 -1.63 3.10
N ARG A 162 10.15 -0.59 3.94
CA ARG A 162 9.06 -0.48 4.93
C ARG A 162 7.68 -0.30 4.29
N PHE A 163 7.62 0.15 3.04
CA PHE A 163 6.39 0.18 2.27
C PHE A 163 6.11 -1.19 1.66
N ILE A 164 4.89 -1.68 1.86
CA ILE A 164 4.49 -2.99 1.35
C ILE A 164 4.41 -2.98 -0.18
N MET A 165 3.97 -1.86 -0.75
CA MET A 165 3.90 -1.62 -2.18
C MET A 165 4.38 -0.21 -2.52
N LYS A 166 4.91 -0.09 -3.74
CA LYS A 166 5.12 1.18 -4.42
C LYS A 166 4.26 1.22 -5.67
N LEU A 167 3.39 2.21 -5.78
CA LEU A 167 2.42 2.37 -6.87
C LEU A 167 2.62 3.71 -7.60
N SER A 168 2.07 3.78 -8.80
CA SER A 168 1.96 4.98 -9.62
C SER A 168 0.51 5.07 -10.13
N MET A 169 -0.08 6.25 -10.05
CA MET A 169 -1.41 6.55 -10.61
C MET A 169 -1.33 6.82 -12.12
N GLY A 170 -0.21 7.39 -12.58
CA GLY A 170 -0.06 7.88 -13.94
C GLY A 170 -0.98 9.06 -14.25
N LEU A 171 -0.79 9.64 -15.43
CA LEU A 171 -1.75 10.59 -15.98
C LEU A 171 -2.94 9.83 -16.58
N PRO A 172 -4.14 10.43 -16.59
CA PRO A 172 -5.29 9.83 -17.26
C PRO A 172 -5.07 9.79 -18.78
N ASP A 173 -5.68 8.80 -19.43
CA ASP A 173 -5.85 8.82 -20.88
C ASP A 173 -6.93 9.82 -21.31
N ARG A 174 -7.16 9.97 -22.61
CA ARG A 174 -8.12 10.94 -23.15
C ARG A 174 -9.55 10.66 -22.67
N GLU A 175 -9.96 9.39 -22.64
CA GLU A 175 -11.30 8.97 -22.26
C GLU A 175 -11.52 9.13 -20.76
N GLU A 176 -10.51 8.82 -19.95
CA GLU A 176 -10.45 9.10 -18.51
C GLU A 176 -10.53 10.60 -18.25
N GLU A 177 -9.77 11.42 -18.97
CA GLU A 177 -9.79 12.89 -18.84
C GLU A 177 -11.19 13.45 -19.13
N ILE A 178 -11.85 12.97 -20.19
CA ILE A 178 -13.24 13.37 -20.50
C ILE A 178 -14.18 13.00 -19.34
N ARG A 179 -14.11 11.78 -18.82
CA ARG A 179 -14.94 11.35 -17.69
C ARG A 179 -14.65 12.14 -16.41
N ILE A 180 -13.40 12.52 -16.17
CA ILE A 180 -13.01 13.42 -15.08
C ILE A 180 -13.69 14.77 -15.28
N LEU A 181 -13.56 15.37 -16.47
CA LEU A 181 -14.19 16.66 -16.76
C LEU A 181 -15.71 16.59 -16.62
N GLU A 182 -16.37 15.53 -17.07
CA GLU A 182 -17.82 15.31 -16.91
C GLU A 182 -18.22 15.19 -15.43
N THR A 183 -17.48 14.40 -14.66
CA THR A 183 -17.74 14.16 -13.23
C THR A 183 -17.60 15.45 -12.42
N TYR A 184 -16.58 16.26 -12.74
CA TYR A 184 -16.24 17.48 -12.00
C TYR A 184 -16.84 18.76 -12.62
N LYS A 185 -17.62 18.64 -13.71
CA LYS A 185 -18.22 19.78 -14.43
C LYS A 185 -19.07 20.65 -13.51
N ASP A 186 -19.87 20.02 -12.65
CA ASP A 186 -20.83 20.72 -11.81
C ASP A 186 -20.29 20.92 -10.38
N ARG A 187 -19.78 19.85 -9.75
CA ARG A 187 -19.32 19.87 -8.36
C ARG A 187 -18.39 18.70 -8.03
N ASP A 188 -17.52 18.89 -7.04
CA ASP A 188 -16.61 17.85 -6.54
C ASP A 188 -17.38 16.75 -5.78
N PRO A 189 -17.48 15.50 -6.26
CA PRO A 189 -18.30 14.45 -5.62
C PRO A 189 -17.89 14.10 -4.19
N LEU A 190 -16.65 14.39 -3.79
CA LEU A 190 -16.04 13.93 -2.54
C LEU A 190 -16.81 14.28 -1.25
N PRO A 191 -17.34 15.50 -1.03
CA PRO A 191 -18.09 15.85 0.18
C PRO A 191 -19.42 15.10 0.33
N TRP A 192 -19.92 14.46 -0.73
CA TRP A 192 -21.17 13.70 -0.71
C TRP A 192 -20.98 12.20 -0.58
N LEU A 193 -19.73 11.71 -0.53
CA LEU A 193 -19.47 10.32 -0.22
C LEU A 193 -20.02 9.96 1.16
N ARG A 194 -20.68 8.82 1.22
CA ARG A 194 -21.09 8.18 2.48
C ARG A 194 -20.21 6.96 2.72
N PRO A 195 -19.95 6.61 3.99
CA PRO A 195 -19.24 5.38 4.29
C PRO A 195 -20.05 4.17 3.80
N GLU A 196 -19.37 3.26 3.12
CA GLU A 196 -19.92 1.97 2.67
C GLU A 196 -19.49 0.83 3.60
N MET A 197 -18.59 1.12 4.54
CA MET A 197 -18.03 0.19 5.50
C MET A 197 -17.75 0.92 6.81
N SER A 198 -17.91 0.23 7.93
CA SER A 198 -17.50 0.69 9.26
C SER A 198 -16.06 0.25 9.58
N ARG A 199 -15.47 0.91 10.58
CA ARG A 199 -14.13 0.55 11.07
C ARG A 199 -14.09 -0.89 11.60
N GLU A 200 -15.12 -1.32 12.30
CA GLU A 200 -15.22 -2.65 12.90
C GLU A 200 -15.29 -3.74 11.82
N GLU A 201 -16.06 -3.51 10.75
CA GLU A 201 -16.10 -4.40 9.58
C GLU A 201 -14.75 -4.46 8.87
N LEU A 202 -14.07 -3.31 8.70
CA LEU A 202 -12.74 -3.27 8.11
C LEU A 202 -11.72 -4.09 8.91
N LEU A 203 -11.76 -4.02 10.25
CA LEU A 203 -10.90 -4.83 11.11
C LEU A 203 -11.22 -6.32 10.99
N SER A 204 -12.51 -6.71 10.94
CA SER A 204 -12.92 -8.10 10.71
C SER A 204 -12.38 -8.64 9.39
N ILE A 205 -12.52 -7.87 8.30
CA ILE A 205 -12.02 -8.24 6.97
C ILE A 205 -10.50 -8.41 6.97
N LYS A 206 -9.78 -7.55 7.70
CA LYS A 206 -8.34 -7.65 7.85
C LYS A 206 -7.93 -8.94 8.58
N GLU A 207 -8.60 -9.30 9.67
CA GLU A 207 -8.34 -10.57 10.38
C GLU A 207 -8.65 -11.80 9.52
N GLU A 208 -9.70 -11.74 8.70
CA GLU A 208 -10.04 -12.80 7.74
C GLU A 208 -8.96 -12.94 6.65
N ALA A 209 -8.44 -11.84 6.12
CA ALA A 209 -7.34 -11.84 5.16
C ALA A 209 -6.10 -12.54 5.72
N GLU A 210 -5.80 -12.35 7.00
CA GLU A 210 -4.71 -13.04 7.69
C GLU A 210 -4.91 -14.54 7.83
N LYS A 211 -6.15 -15.04 7.74
CA LYS A 211 -6.50 -16.47 7.88
C LYS A 211 -6.59 -17.21 6.55
N ILE A 212 -6.54 -16.51 5.41
CA ILE A 212 -6.57 -17.12 4.07
C ILE A 212 -5.48 -18.20 3.92
N TYR A 213 -5.88 -19.34 3.38
CA TYR A 213 -5.01 -20.49 3.18
C TYR A 213 -4.03 -20.27 2.02
N VAL A 214 -2.78 -20.68 2.22
CA VAL A 214 -1.73 -20.64 1.19
C VAL A 214 -1.21 -22.06 1.00
N HIS A 215 -1.51 -22.66 -0.14
CA HIS A 215 -1.08 -24.01 -0.47
C HIS A 215 0.46 -24.10 -0.56
N PRO A 216 1.10 -25.23 -0.18
CA PRO A 216 2.55 -25.41 -0.31
C PRO A 216 3.11 -25.12 -1.71
N LEU A 217 2.36 -25.42 -2.78
CA LEU A 217 2.76 -25.07 -4.14
C LEU A 217 2.85 -23.55 -4.37
N ILE A 218 1.98 -22.77 -3.74
CA ILE A 218 2.05 -21.29 -3.78
C ILE A 218 3.24 -20.79 -2.97
N ASN A 219 3.56 -21.42 -1.83
CA ASN A 219 4.78 -21.11 -1.08
C ASN A 219 6.03 -21.37 -1.90
N GLY A 220 6.08 -22.48 -2.64
CA GLY A 220 7.13 -22.78 -3.62
C GLY A 220 7.22 -21.70 -4.70
N TYR A 221 6.09 -21.34 -5.31
CA TYR A 221 6.03 -20.30 -6.34
C TYR A 221 6.53 -18.93 -5.85
N LEU A 222 6.16 -18.52 -4.63
CA LEU A 222 6.67 -17.29 -4.00
C LEU A 222 8.19 -17.33 -3.77
N ALA A 223 8.72 -18.48 -3.35
CA ALA A 223 10.14 -18.69 -3.15
C ALA A 223 10.91 -18.69 -4.49
N ASP A 224 10.34 -19.28 -5.54
CA ASP A 224 10.92 -19.32 -6.88
C ASP A 224 11.00 -17.92 -7.50
N ILE A 225 9.96 -17.10 -7.35
CA ILE A 225 9.99 -15.69 -7.76
C ILE A 225 11.13 -14.96 -7.04
N ALA A 226 11.21 -15.08 -5.71
CA ALA A 226 12.25 -14.42 -4.93
C ALA A 226 13.65 -14.89 -5.34
N LEU A 227 13.85 -16.20 -5.55
CA LEU A 227 15.11 -16.77 -6.02
C LEU A 227 15.48 -16.29 -7.41
N ALA A 228 14.51 -16.19 -8.32
CA ALA A 228 14.72 -15.67 -9.67
C ALA A 228 15.22 -14.22 -9.63
N THR A 229 14.70 -13.37 -8.72
CA THR A 229 15.22 -12.00 -8.56
C THR A 229 16.69 -11.97 -8.13
N ARG A 230 17.12 -12.91 -7.29
CA ARG A 230 18.51 -12.99 -6.75
C ARG A 230 19.50 -13.54 -7.77
N LYS A 231 19.02 -14.19 -8.83
CA LYS A 231 19.85 -14.78 -9.90
C LYS A 231 20.01 -13.85 -11.11
N GLN A 232 19.38 -12.67 -11.10
CA GLN A 232 19.50 -11.70 -12.19
C GLN A 232 20.86 -11.01 -12.17
N GLU A 233 21.58 -11.03 -13.29
CA GLU A 233 22.92 -10.43 -13.41
C GLU A 233 22.92 -8.90 -13.14
N LYS A 234 21.81 -8.23 -13.48
CA LYS A 234 21.64 -6.78 -13.29
C LYS A 234 21.32 -6.39 -11.84
N VAL A 235 21.09 -7.37 -10.96
CA VAL A 235 20.62 -7.16 -9.59
C VAL A 235 21.74 -7.52 -8.61
N VAL A 236 22.16 -6.55 -7.81
CA VAL A 236 23.15 -6.76 -6.73
C VAL A 236 22.50 -7.41 -5.52
N MET A 237 21.28 -6.98 -5.20
CA MET A 237 20.49 -7.54 -4.11
C MET A 237 19.05 -7.72 -4.58
N GLY A 238 18.64 -8.99 -4.67
CA GLY A 238 17.27 -9.37 -4.98
C GLY A 238 16.36 -9.30 -3.75
N VAL A 239 15.14 -9.80 -3.92
CA VAL A 239 14.08 -9.75 -2.91
C VAL A 239 14.50 -10.47 -1.63
N SER A 240 14.36 -9.79 -0.49
CA SER A 240 14.58 -10.34 0.85
C SER A 240 13.40 -11.24 1.30
N PRO A 241 13.57 -12.07 2.36
CA PRO A 241 12.45 -12.80 2.96
C PRO A 241 11.29 -11.89 3.39
N ARG A 242 11.56 -10.64 3.81
CA ARG A 242 10.53 -9.64 4.11
C ARG A 242 9.69 -9.31 2.88
N GLY A 243 10.32 -9.16 1.71
CA GLY A 243 9.60 -8.96 0.45
C GLY A 243 8.74 -10.15 0.05
N THR A 244 9.24 -11.39 0.24
CA THR A 244 8.46 -12.61 0.00
C THR A 244 7.23 -12.69 0.93
N LEU A 245 7.40 -12.41 2.22
CA LEU A 245 6.30 -12.36 3.20
C LEU A 245 5.30 -11.24 2.89
N ALA A 246 5.78 -10.07 2.46
CA ALA A 246 4.92 -8.98 2.01
C ALA A 246 4.04 -9.40 0.82
N LEU A 247 4.62 -10.07 -0.18
CA LEU A 247 3.86 -10.56 -1.33
C LEU A 247 2.82 -11.60 -0.93
N MET A 248 3.17 -12.53 -0.03
CA MET A 248 2.21 -13.50 0.51
C MET A 248 1.04 -12.81 1.23
N ARG A 249 1.30 -11.82 2.09
CA ARG A 249 0.25 -11.06 2.79
C ARG A 249 -0.67 -10.32 1.81
N CYS A 250 -0.11 -9.69 0.78
CA CYS A 250 -0.89 -9.04 -0.26
C CYS A 250 -1.73 -10.04 -1.07
N ALA A 251 -1.16 -11.19 -1.43
CA ALA A 251 -1.88 -12.23 -2.17
C ALA A 251 -3.06 -12.79 -1.37
N LYS A 252 -2.88 -12.98 -0.05
CA LYS A 252 -3.95 -13.35 0.88
C LYS A 252 -5.03 -12.27 0.95
N ALA A 253 -4.66 -11.01 1.10
CA ALA A 253 -5.59 -9.88 1.08
C ALA A 253 -6.41 -9.84 -0.21
N ARG A 254 -5.78 -10.01 -1.37
CA ARG A 254 -6.47 -10.06 -2.65
C ARG A 254 -7.43 -11.25 -2.76
N ALA A 255 -7.01 -12.45 -2.37
CA ALA A 255 -7.89 -13.62 -2.34
C ALA A 255 -9.14 -13.37 -1.48
N CYS A 256 -8.95 -12.71 -0.33
CA CYS A 256 -10.02 -12.29 0.56
C CYS A 256 -10.99 -11.29 -0.11
N MET A 257 -10.45 -10.26 -0.78
CA MET A 257 -11.25 -9.27 -1.52
C MET A 257 -12.08 -9.93 -2.63
N GLU A 258 -11.58 -10.99 -3.24
CA GLU A 258 -12.27 -11.79 -4.26
C GLU A 258 -13.27 -12.81 -3.67
N GLY A 259 -13.40 -12.86 -2.33
CA GLY A 259 -14.29 -13.78 -1.62
C GLY A 259 -13.82 -15.24 -1.62
N ARG A 260 -12.52 -15.49 -1.83
CA ARG A 260 -11.92 -16.82 -1.80
C ARG A 260 -11.26 -17.09 -0.45
N SER A 261 -11.25 -18.37 -0.05
CA SER A 261 -10.60 -18.84 1.18
C SER A 261 -9.13 -19.28 0.99
N TYR A 262 -8.63 -19.23 -0.25
CA TYR A 262 -7.28 -19.65 -0.62
C TYR A 262 -6.66 -18.77 -1.71
N VAL A 263 -5.34 -18.68 -1.71
CA VAL A 263 -4.54 -17.95 -2.71
C VAL A 263 -4.38 -18.76 -3.99
N ILE A 264 -4.49 -18.09 -5.15
CA ILE A 264 -4.16 -18.65 -6.47
C ILE A 264 -2.95 -17.93 -7.08
N PRO A 265 -2.26 -18.51 -8.08
CA PRO A 265 -1.07 -17.88 -8.69
C PRO A 265 -1.34 -16.49 -9.28
N ASP A 266 -2.55 -16.23 -9.77
CA ASP A 266 -2.95 -14.91 -10.28
C ASP A 266 -2.87 -13.82 -9.19
N ASP A 267 -3.17 -14.14 -7.93
CA ASP A 267 -3.03 -13.18 -6.81
C ASP A 267 -1.60 -12.74 -6.61
N VAL A 268 -0.68 -13.69 -6.74
CA VAL A 268 0.75 -13.44 -6.64
C VAL A 268 1.20 -12.58 -7.82
N LYS A 269 0.83 -12.96 -9.05
CA LYS A 269 1.25 -12.25 -10.27
C LYS A 269 0.79 -10.81 -10.32
N LYS A 270 -0.49 -10.54 -10.02
CA LYS A 270 -1.04 -9.17 -10.08
C LYS A 270 -0.38 -8.19 -9.11
N LEU A 271 0.16 -8.70 -7.99
CA LEU A 271 0.72 -7.88 -6.93
C LEU A 271 2.26 -7.87 -6.92
N ALA A 272 2.90 -8.84 -7.57
CA ALA A 272 4.34 -9.04 -7.50
C ALA A 272 5.15 -7.81 -7.94
N SER A 273 4.83 -7.16 -9.06
CA SER A 273 5.58 -5.96 -9.49
C SER A 273 5.42 -4.79 -8.50
N ALA A 274 4.20 -4.55 -8.02
CA ALA A 274 3.91 -3.48 -7.05
C ALA A 274 4.58 -3.72 -5.68
N VAL A 275 4.75 -4.98 -5.28
CA VAL A 275 5.36 -5.36 -4.02
C VAL A 275 6.89 -5.49 -4.15
N LEU A 276 7.42 -6.04 -5.24
CA LEU A 276 8.82 -6.47 -5.30
C LEU A 276 9.75 -5.52 -6.05
N ALA A 277 9.24 -4.72 -7.01
CA ALA A 277 10.10 -3.92 -7.88
C ALA A 277 10.97 -2.92 -7.09
N HIS A 278 10.39 -2.23 -6.10
CA HIS A 278 11.13 -1.25 -5.28
C HIS A 278 12.12 -1.87 -4.29
N ARG A 279 12.18 -3.21 -4.22
CA ARG A 279 13.10 -3.98 -3.37
C ARG A 279 14.29 -4.53 -4.16
N LEU A 280 14.38 -4.27 -5.46
CA LEU A 280 15.50 -4.67 -6.30
C LEU A 280 16.58 -3.60 -6.32
N MET A 281 17.80 -3.98 -5.89
CA MET A 281 18.98 -3.13 -6.04
C MET A 281 19.73 -3.50 -7.32
N PHE A 282 19.98 -2.51 -8.18
CA PHE A 282 20.67 -2.72 -9.44
C PHE A 282 22.18 -2.47 -9.31
N SER A 283 22.96 -3.10 -10.19
CA SER A 283 24.43 -2.97 -10.20
C SER A 283 24.94 -1.63 -10.72
N PHE A 284 24.11 -0.85 -11.40
CA PHE A 284 24.50 0.43 -11.99
C PHE A 284 23.47 1.53 -11.71
N GLY A 285 23.94 2.65 -11.14
CA GLY A 285 23.17 3.88 -10.98
C GLY A 285 21.99 3.81 -10.01
N ARG A 286 21.20 4.89 -9.94
CA ARG A 286 19.84 4.81 -9.37
C ARG A 286 18.97 4.08 -10.37
N SER A 287 18.43 2.93 -9.99
CA SER A 287 17.43 2.25 -10.80
C SER A 287 16.18 3.11 -10.94
N ARG A 288 15.68 3.22 -12.17
CA ARG A 288 14.37 3.84 -12.39
C ARG A 288 13.30 2.83 -12.01
N GLN A 289 12.22 3.31 -11.41
CA GLN A 289 11.08 2.47 -11.03
C GLN A 289 10.57 1.64 -12.21
N GLU A 290 10.50 2.24 -13.41
CA GLU A 290 10.07 1.58 -14.64
C GLU A 290 10.96 0.39 -15.02
N GLU A 291 12.28 0.50 -14.86
CA GLU A 291 13.22 -0.58 -15.16
C GLU A 291 13.05 -1.75 -14.17
N ALA A 292 12.82 -1.43 -12.89
CA ALA A 292 12.56 -2.44 -11.87
C ALA A 292 11.22 -3.16 -12.09
N VAL A 293 10.18 -2.44 -12.48
CA VAL A 293 8.87 -3.02 -12.82
C VAL A 293 9.00 -3.93 -14.04
N LYS A 294 9.66 -3.47 -15.10
CA LYS A 294 9.87 -4.27 -16.32
C LYS A 294 10.67 -5.54 -16.04
N LEU A 295 11.75 -5.45 -15.26
CA LEU A 295 12.52 -6.63 -14.86
C LEU A 295 11.66 -7.64 -14.06
N MET A 296 10.80 -7.14 -13.17
CA MET A 296 9.88 -8.00 -12.44
C MET A 296 8.87 -8.69 -13.36
N GLU A 297 8.33 -7.99 -14.35
CA GLU A 297 7.42 -8.58 -15.36
C GLU A 297 8.12 -9.69 -16.16
N ASP A 298 9.36 -9.45 -16.60
CA ASP A 298 10.18 -10.45 -17.30
C ASP A 298 10.43 -11.69 -16.41
N ILE A 299 10.71 -11.50 -15.13
CA ILE A 299 10.87 -12.59 -14.16
C ILE A 299 9.57 -13.38 -14.01
N LEU A 300 8.43 -12.70 -13.85
CA LEU A 300 7.13 -13.35 -13.67
C LEU A 300 6.67 -14.14 -14.90
N ALA A 301 7.08 -13.73 -16.09
CA ALA A 301 6.87 -14.46 -17.33
C ALA A 301 7.73 -15.73 -17.40
N GLY A 302 8.95 -15.70 -16.84
CA GLY A 302 9.89 -16.82 -16.85
C GLY A 302 9.69 -17.86 -15.75
N VAL A 303 9.13 -17.50 -14.58
CA VAL A 303 8.90 -18.43 -13.48
C VAL A 303 7.65 -19.29 -13.75
N PRO A 304 7.76 -20.62 -13.82
CA PRO A 304 6.62 -21.51 -14.07
C PRO A 304 5.52 -21.35 -13.02
N VAL A 305 4.28 -21.33 -13.49
CA VAL A 305 3.11 -21.35 -12.59
C VAL A 305 2.92 -22.77 -12.08
N PRO A 306 2.70 -22.97 -10.77
CA PRO A 306 2.42 -24.31 -10.26
C PRO A 306 1.14 -24.86 -10.88
N VAL A 307 1.23 -26.08 -11.40
CA VAL A 307 0.11 -26.92 -11.81
C VAL A 307 0.01 -28.08 -10.82
N GLU A 308 -1.20 -28.38 -10.35
CA GLU A 308 -1.42 -29.62 -9.59
C GLU A 308 -1.33 -30.80 -10.56
N ASP A 309 -0.29 -31.62 -10.43
CA ASP A 309 -0.27 -32.94 -11.07
C ASP A 309 -1.14 -33.89 -10.24
N PHE A 310 -2.38 -34.10 -10.71
CA PHE A 310 -3.31 -35.08 -10.12
C PHE A 310 -2.91 -36.54 -10.41
N SER A 311 -1.74 -36.80 -10.99
CA SER A 311 -1.29 -38.15 -11.33
C SER A 311 -0.81 -38.97 -10.11
N ASP A 312 -0.41 -38.31 -9.02
CA ASP A 312 0.16 -39.00 -7.84
C ASP A 312 -0.82 -39.17 -6.66
N SER A 313 -2.07 -38.73 -6.79
CA SER A 313 -3.12 -39.01 -5.79
C SER A 313 -3.86 -40.31 -6.10
N SER A 314 -3.12 -41.42 -6.22
CA SER A 314 -3.68 -42.77 -6.19
C SER A 314 -3.69 -43.30 -4.75
N GLU A 315 -4.36 -42.60 -3.84
CA GLU A 315 -4.89 -43.20 -2.60
C GLU A 315 -5.91 -42.25 -1.94
N GLY A 316 -7.19 -42.57 -2.12
CA GLY A 316 -8.25 -42.20 -1.17
C GLY A 316 -9.07 -40.94 -1.47
N SER A 317 -10.32 -41.18 -1.88
CA SER A 317 -11.50 -40.30 -1.73
C SER A 317 -11.83 -39.36 -2.89
N ALA A 318 -12.57 -39.93 -3.85
CA ALA A 318 -13.26 -39.22 -4.92
C ALA A 318 -14.37 -38.29 -4.39
N HIS A 319 -14.33 -37.02 -4.80
CA HIS A 319 -15.45 -36.29 -5.43
C HIS A 319 -15.12 -34.80 -5.56
N PHE A 320 -14.51 -34.33 -6.64
CA PHE A 320 -14.68 -32.93 -7.10
C PHE A 320 -14.61 -32.82 -8.63
N LEU A 321 -15.80 -32.65 -9.19
CA LEU A 321 -16.20 -31.98 -10.44
C LEU A 321 -15.19 -31.83 -11.59
N ARG A 322 -15.48 -32.58 -12.67
CA ARG A 322 -15.12 -32.24 -14.06
C ARG A 322 -15.67 -30.85 -14.43
N ARG A 323 -14.92 -30.10 -15.24
CA ARG A 323 -15.46 -28.98 -16.04
C ARG A 323 -15.55 -29.40 -17.52
N PRO A 324 -16.47 -28.78 -18.29
CA PRO A 324 -16.92 -29.24 -19.61
C PRO A 324 -15.83 -29.21 -20.69
#